data_AF-A0A6B2VAI2-F1
#
_entry.id   AF-A0A6B2VAI2-F1
#
_cell.length_a   1.000
_cell.length_b   1.000
_cell.length_c   1.000
_cell.angle_alpha   90.00
_cell.angle_beta   90.00
_cell.angle_gamma   90.00
#
_symmetry.space_group_name_H-M   'P 1'
#
loop_
_entity.id
_entity.type
_entity.pdbx_description
1 polymer ?
#
loop_
_entity_poly.entity_id
_entity_poly.type
_entity_poly.pdbx_seq_one_letter_code
_entity_poly.pdbx_strand_id
1 'polypeptide(L)'
;AWLGPHIGDLGDLAGLEAAGRAERHLLRLTAVTPRLVAADRHPGYHSARLARRRAAELTGAEPVFVQHHHAHIASAMAEHGLDGARPVIGVAFDGTGYGDDGTVWGGEVLLADYAGHRRFAHLAPAPLPGGDAAVANPCRVA
;
A
#
# COMPACT_ATOMS: atom_id res chain seq x y z
N ALA A 1 -7.61 11.03 -10.88
CA ALA A 1 -8.00 10.35 -9.61
C ALA A 1 -8.38 11.40 -8.58
N TRP A 2 -9.29 11.09 -7.66
CA TRP A 2 -9.61 11.96 -6.53
C TRP A 2 -8.81 11.50 -5.32
N LEU A 3 -7.84 12.31 -4.87
CA LEU A 3 -7.03 12.00 -3.69
C LEU A 3 -7.69 12.63 -2.45
N GLY A 4 -7.79 11.85 -1.38
CA GLY A 4 -8.23 12.36 -0.08
C GLY A 4 -7.18 13.28 0.56
N PRO A 5 -7.54 13.99 1.64
CA PRO A 5 -6.55 14.75 2.41
C PRO A 5 -5.54 13.81 3.09
N HIS A 6 -4.44 14.37 3.56
CA HIS A 6 -3.55 13.64 4.47
C HIS A 6 -4.30 13.28 5.77
N ILE A 7 -4.33 11.99 6.12
CA ILE A 7 -5.07 11.45 7.27
C ILE A 7 -4.17 11.01 8.43
N GLY A 8 -2.85 11.12 8.29
CA GLY A 8 -1.88 10.66 9.29
C GLY A 8 -1.77 9.12 9.36
N ASP A 9 -1.27 8.64 10.49
CA ASP A 9 -1.14 7.21 10.79
C ASP A 9 -2.51 6.60 11.14
N LEU A 10 -2.73 5.36 10.70
CA LEU A 10 -3.94 4.57 10.94
C LEU A 10 -3.75 3.53 12.05
N GLY A 11 -2.69 3.67 12.86
CA GLY A 11 -2.38 2.80 14.00
C GLY A 11 -3.35 2.88 15.18
N ASP A 12 -4.21 3.90 15.25
CA ASP A 12 -5.17 4.08 16.34
C ASP A 12 -6.61 4.31 15.85
N LEU A 13 -7.54 4.37 16.82
CA LEU A 13 -8.95 4.58 16.52
C LEU A 13 -9.22 5.96 15.93
N ALA A 14 -8.52 7.00 16.39
CA ALA A 14 -8.73 8.38 15.94
C ALA A 14 -8.37 8.53 14.46
N GLY A 15 -7.26 7.93 14.02
CA GLY A 15 -6.84 7.86 12.62
C GLY A 15 -7.86 7.13 11.75
N LEU A 16 -8.38 5.99 12.21
CA LEU A 16 -9.42 5.24 11.48
C LEU A 16 -10.74 6.02 11.33
N GLU A 17 -11.16 6.73 12.38
CA GLU A 17 -12.34 7.58 12.31
C GLU A 17 -12.13 8.78 11.37
N ALA A 18 -10.93 9.38 11.39
CA ALA A 18 -10.55 10.46 10.48
C ALA A 18 -10.60 9.98 9.02
N ALA A 19 -10.05 8.80 8.72
CA ALA A 19 -10.13 8.17 7.41
C ALA A 19 -11.59 7.99 6.96
N GLY A 20 -12.45 7.45 7.83
CA GLY A 20 -13.87 7.25 7.52
C GLY A 20 -14.63 8.57 7.30
N ARG A 21 -14.31 9.64 8.04
CA ARG A 21 -14.88 10.97 7.81
C ARG A 21 -14.43 11.54 6.47
N ALA A 22 -13.15 11.42 6.14
CA ALA A 22 -12.58 11.88 4.88
C ALA A 22 -13.21 11.15 3.67
N GLU A 23 -13.33 9.82 3.75
CA GLU A 23 -14.02 8.99 2.75
C GLU A 23 -15.46 9.49 2.50
N ARG A 24 -16.28 9.58 3.56
CA ARG A 24 -17.68 10.04 3.43
C ARG A 24 -17.79 11.45 2.84
N HIS A 25 -16.86 12.33 3.17
CA HIS A 25 -16.83 13.67 2.62
C HIS A 25 -16.49 13.64 1.12
N LEU A 26 -15.46 12.89 0.72
CA LEU A 26 -15.02 12.78 -0.68
C LEU A 26 -16.09 12.15 -1.57
N LEU A 27 -16.78 11.11 -1.11
CA LEU A 27 -17.87 10.48 -1.86
C LEU A 27 -19.03 11.45 -2.11
N ARG A 28 -19.41 12.25 -1.11
CA ARG A 28 -20.45 13.29 -1.28
C ARG A 28 -20.02 14.39 -2.25
N LEU A 29 -18.77 14.82 -2.19
CA LEU A 29 -18.25 15.89 -3.04
C LEU A 29 -18.16 15.47 -4.52
N THR A 30 -17.77 14.22 -4.76
CA THR A 30 -17.48 13.72 -6.12
C THR A 30 -18.64 12.96 -6.75
N ALA A 31 -19.68 12.63 -5.96
CA ALA A 31 -20.79 11.76 -6.34
C ALA A 31 -20.36 10.37 -6.86
N VAL A 32 -19.13 9.95 -6.56
CA VAL A 32 -18.63 8.62 -6.92
C VAL A 32 -19.30 7.56 -6.07
N THR A 33 -19.74 6.46 -6.69
CA THR A 33 -20.17 5.24 -6.01
C THR A 33 -19.11 4.15 -6.21
N PRO A 34 -18.33 3.80 -5.18
CA PRO A 34 -17.29 2.79 -5.31
C PRO A 34 -17.89 1.43 -5.64
N ARG A 35 -17.27 0.71 -6.58
CA ARG A 35 -17.66 -0.66 -6.97
C ARG A 35 -16.57 -1.70 -6.68
N LEU A 36 -15.43 -1.23 -6.20
CA LEU A 36 -14.25 -2.02 -5.88
C LEU A 36 -13.51 -1.31 -4.76
N VAL A 37 -12.94 -2.07 -3.85
CA VAL A 37 -12.05 -1.58 -2.81
C VAL A 37 -10.69 -2.23 -3.02
N ALA A 38 -9.62 -1.44 -3.00
CA ALA A 38 -8.25 -1.94 -3.05
C ALA A 38 -7.50 -1.51 -1.79
N ALA A 39 -6.56 -2.33 -1.33
CA ALA A 39 -5.76 -2.05 -0.14
C ALA A 39 -4.38 -2.73 -0.21
N ASP A 40 -3.49 -2.30 0.67
CA ASP A 40 -2.19 -2.95 0.87
C ASP A 40 -2.35 -4.41 1.32
N ARG A 41 -1.47 -5.29 0.83
CA ARG A 41 -1.43 -6.71 1.19
C ARG A 41 -1.09 -6.99 2.65
N HIS A 42 -0.49 -6.06 3.38
CA HIS A 42 -0.04 -6.30 4.75
C HIS A 42 -1.21 -6.74 5.65
N PRO A 43 -1.24 -7.99 6.15
CA PRO A 43 -2.40 -8.53 6.85
C PRO A 43 -2.64 -7.85 8.21
N GLY A 44 -1.56 -7.35 8.84
CA GLY A 44 -1.61 -6.64 10.12
C GLY A 44 -2.10 -5.18 10.04
N TYR A 45 -2.26 -4.60 8.85
CA TYR A 45 -2.67 -3.19 8.77
C TYR A 45 -4.13 -2.98 9.14
N HIS A 46 -4.39 -1.94 9.94
CA HIS A 46 -5.75 -1.51 10.24
C HIS A 46 -6.50 -1.07 8.98
N SER A 47 -5.80 -0.50 7.99
CA SER A 47 -6.35 -0.16 6.67
C SER A 47 -6.81 -1.39 5.90
N ALA A 48 -6.07 -2.51 5.93
CA ALA A 48 -6.47 -3.76 5.30
C ALA A 48 -7.75 -4.34 5.94
N ARG A 49 -7.87 -4.27 7.27
CA ARG A 49 -9.10 -4.65 7.98
C ARG A 49 -10.28 -3.74 7.65
N LEU A 50 -10.05 -2.43 7.58
CA LEU A 50 -11.07 -1.45 7.18
C LEU A 50 -11.55 -1.73 5.75
N ALA A 51 -10.62 -2.00 4.82
CA ALA A 51 -10.92 -2.31 3.43
C ALA A 51 -11.79 -3.57 3.30
N ARG A 52 -11.52 -4.64 4.05
CA ARG A 52 -12.38 -5.85 4.07
C ARG A 52 -13.82 -5.52 4.49
N ARG A 53 -14.00 -4.79 5.59
CA ARG A 53 -15.35 -4.37 6.03
C ARG A 53 -16.05 -3.54 4.95
N ARG A 54 -15.34 -2.56 4.37
CA ARG A 54 -15.89 -1.71 3.31
C ARG A 54 -16.26 -2.49 2.05
N ALA A 55 -15.41 -3.42 1.63
CA ALA A 55 -15.67 -4.25 0.46
C ALA A 55 -16.92 -5.13 0.66
N ALA A 56 -17.04 -5.74 1.84
CA ALA A 56 -18.23 -6.50 2.22
C ALA A 56 -19.51 -5.64 2.25
N GLU A 57 -19.45 -4.44 2.83
CA GLU A 57 -20.58 -3.49 2.89
C GLU A 57 -21.02 -2.98 1.51
N LEU A 58 -20.06 -2.65 0.63
CA LEU A 58 -20.33 -1.98 -0.64
C LEU A 58 -20.61 -2.95 -1.80
N THR A 59 -19.95 -4.11 -1.79
CA THR A 59 -19.89 -5.00 -2.95
C THR A 59 -20.20 -6.46 -2.60
N GLY A 60 -20.14 -6.84 -1.33
CA GLY A 60 -20.22 -8.23 -0.89
C GLY A 60 -19.01 -9.09 -1.27
N ALA A 61 -17.93 -8.48 -1.77
CA ALA A 61 -16.71 -9.15 -2.21
C ALA A 61 -15.50 -8.79 -1.32
N GLU A 62 -14.42 -9.57 -1.45
CA GLU A 62 -13.13 -9.22 -0.87
C GLU A 62 -12.47 -8.04 -1.60
N PRO A 63 -11.68 -7.22 -0.91
CA PRO A 63 -10.91 -6.16 -1.55
C PRO A 63 -9.78 -6.75 -2.41
N VAL A 64 -9.37 -5.98 -3.42
CA VAL A 64 -8.18 -6.29 -4.21
C VAL A 64 -6.94 -5.87 -3.43
N PHE A 65 -6.13 -6.86 -3.06
CA PHE A 65 -4.89 -6.60 -2.33
C PHE A 65 -3.71 -6.37 -3.28
N VAL A 66 -3.11 -5.20 -3.18
CA VAL A 66 -1.98 -4.74 -4.00
C VAL A 66 -0.71 -4.75 -3.15
N GLN A 67 0.40 -5.17 -3.75
CA GLN A 67 1.69 -5.18 -3.07
C GLN A 67 2.23 -3.74 -2.94
N HIS A 68 2.83 -3.41 -1.79
CA HIS A 68 3.23 -2.05 -1.42
C HIS A 68 4.18 -1.37 -2.44
N HIS A 69 5.27 -2.05 -2.78
CA HIS A 69 6.29 -1.53 -3.70
C HIS A 69 5.75 -1.45 -5.14
N HIS A 70 4.89 -2.38 -5.54
CA HIS A 70 4.16 -2.33 -6.80
C HIS A 70 3.24 -1.11 -6.87
N ALA A 71 2.52 -0.79 -5.79
CA ALA A 71 1.69 0.41 -5.71
C ALA A 71 2.52 1.71 -5.87
N HIS A 72 3.72 1.79 -5.27
CA HIS A 72 4.64 2.91 -5.48
C HIS A 72 5.06 3.09 -6.94
N ILE A 73 5.42 1.99 -7.61
CA ILE A 73 5.81 2.05 -9.03
C ILE A 73 4.60 2.42 -9.89
N ALA A 74 3.44 1.80 -9.65
CA ALA A 74 2.20 2.07 -10.38
C ALA A 74 1.74 3.53 -10.22
N SER A 75 1.93 4.15 -9.04
CA SER A 75 1.60 5.56 -8.84
C SER A 75 2.48 6.48 -9.70
N ALA A 76 3.78 6.20 -9.78
CA ALA A 76 4.70 6.96 -10.62
C ALA A 76 4.39 6.79 -12.11
N MET A 77 4.05 5.57 -12.54
CA MET A 77 3.58 5.30 -13.90
C MET A 77 2.33 6.12 -14.25
N ALA A 78 1.34 6.15 -13.34
CA ALA A 78 0.08 6.85 -13.53
C ALA A 78 0.27 8.37 -13.61
N GLU A 79 1.14 8.93 -12.76
CA GLU A 79 1.48 10.35 -12.79
C GLU A 79 2.09 10.78 -14.13
N HIS A 80 2.90 9.91 -14.74
CA HIS A 80 3.55 10.18 -16.03
C HIS A 80 2.69 9.77 -17.24
N GLY A 81 1.43 9.39 -17.03
CA GLY A 81 0.49 9.06 -18.09
C GLY A 81 0.88 7.81 -18.90
N LEU A 82 1.66 6.89 -18.31
CA LEU A 82 1.98 5.63 -18.97
C LEU A 82 0.71 4.77 -19.09
N ASP A 83 0.52 4.13 -20.24
CA ASP A 83 -0.65 3.30 -20.54
C ASP A 83 -0.57 1.87 -19.98
N GLY A 84 0.63 1.46 -19.52
CA GLY A 84 0.89 0.11 -19.02
C GLY A 84 0.97 -0.95 -20.12
N ALA A 85 1.08 -0.57 -21.39
CA ALA A 85 1.19 -1.52 -22.50
C ALA A 85 2.52 -2.29 -22.50
N ARG A 86 3.53 -1.78 -21.80
CA ARG A 86 4.82 -2.42 -21.60
C ARG A 86 5.25 -2.34 -20.14
N PRO A 87 5.81 -3.42 -19.57
CA PRO A 87 6.39 -3.37 -18.23
C PRO A 87 7.53 -2.35 -18.15
N VAL A 88 7.65 -1.70 -17.00
CA VAL A 88 8.75 -0.81 -16.64
C VAL A 88 9.71 -1.51 -15.67
N ILE A 89 10.94 -1.02 -15.60
CA ILE A 89 11.82 -1.27 -14.46
C ILE A 89 11.53 -0.19 -13.43
N GLY A 90 10.93 -0.58 -12.31
CA GLY A 90 10.69 0.31 -11.18
C GLY A 90 11.64 0.01 -10.03
N VAL A 91 12.17 1.06 -9.40
CA VAL A 91 13.01 0.96 -8.21
C VAL A 91 12.23 1.57 -7.05
N ALA A 92 11.91 0.77 -6.04
CA ALA A 92 11.09 1.16 -4.90
C ALA A 92 11.91 0.97 -3.62
N PHE A 93 12.34 2.09 -3.05
CA PHE A 93 13.14 2.16 -1.82
C PHE A 93 12.31 2.90 -0.76
N ASP A 94 11.99 2.20 0.32
CA ASP A 94 11.22 2.73 1.45
C ASP A 94 11.78 2.21 2.79
N GLY A 95 11.02 2.37 3.87
CA GLY A 95 11.40 1.83 5.17
C GLY A 95 11.06 0.34 5.30
N THR A 96 9.77 0.01 5.27
CA THR A 96 9.28 -1.35 5.47
C THR A 96 7.99 -1.58 4.68
N GLY A 97 8.02 -2.46 3.69
CA GLY A 97 6.84 -2.99 3.01
C GLY A 97 6.69 -4.49 3.23
N TYR A 98 5.44 -4.97 3.28
CA TYR A 98 5.16 -6.40 3.39
C TYR A 98 5.55 -7.12 2.08
N GLY A 99 6.52 -8.03 2.19
CA GLY A 99 6.94 -8.87 1.08
C GLY A 99 6.01 -10.05 0.85
N ASP A 100 5.81 -10.42 -0.42
CA ASP A 100 5.01 -11.59 -0.78
C ASP A 100 5.64 -12.93 -0.33
N ASP A 101 6.93 -12.92 0.03
CA ASP A 101 7.69 -14.04 0.58
C ASP A 101 7.76 -14.05 2.12
N GLY A 102 6.98 -13.19 2.78
CA GLY A 102 6.98 -13.04 4.24
C GLY A 102 8.19 -12.30 4.80
N THR A 103 9.08 -11.78 3.94
CA THR A 103 10.16 -10.87 4.36
C THR A 103 9.69 -9.42 4.36
N VAL A 104 10.46 -8.54 4.99
CA VAL A 104 10.27 -7.09 4.86
C VAL A 104 11.04 -6.62 3.63
N TRP A 105 10.35 -5.95 2.72
CA TRP A 105 10.94 -5.29 1.57
C TRP A 105 11.22 -3.82 1.92
N GLY A 106 12.18 -3.21 1.21
CA GLY A 106 12.51 -1.80 1.34
C GLY A 106 13.59 -1.31 0.35
N GLY A 107 14.03 -2.17 -0.56
CA GLY A 107 15.12 -1.89 -1.50
C GLY A 107 14.98 -2.73 -2.76
N GLU A 108 13.85 -2.56 -3.46
CA GLU A 108 13.38 -3.48 -4.49
C GLU A 108 13.55 -2.91 -5.91
N VAL A 109 13.90 -3.78 -6.85
CA VAL A 109 13.83 -3.52 -8.30
C VAL A 109 12.81 -4.48 -8.89
N LEU A 110 11.69 -3.94 -9.39
CA LEU A 110 10.60 -4.72 -9.97
C LEU A 110 10.51 -4.48 -11.47
N LEU A 111 10.15 -5.53 -12.20
CA LEU A 111 9.57 -5.42 -13.54
C LEU A 111 8.06 -5.38 -13.38
N ALA A 112 7.41 -4.25 -13.65
CA ALA A 112 6.01 -4.03 -13.29
C ALA A 112 5.21 -3.34 -14.39
N ASP A 113 3.92 -3.68 -14.47
CA ASP A 113 2.89 -2.92 -15.18
C ASP A 113 1.71 -2.68 -14.22
N TYR A 114 0.54 -2.24 -14.69
CA TYR A 114 -0.63 -2.04 -13.81
C TYR A 114 -1.30 -3.36 -13.37
N ALA A 115 -1.08 -4.46 -14.08
CA ALA A 115 -1.70 -5.75 -13.79
C ALA A 115 -0.86 -6.60 -12.82
N GLY A 116 0.46 -6.42 -12.80
CA GLY A 116 1.32 -7.19 -11.92
C GLY A 116 2.77 -6.72 -11.88
N HIS A 117 3.58 -7.47 -11.14
CA HIS A 117 5.00 -7.22 -11.00
C HIS A 117 5.78 -8.53 -10.85
N ARG A 118 7.08 -8.47 -11.13
CA ARG A 118 8.06 -9.50 -10.84
C ARG A 118 9.26 -8.87 -10.13
N ARG A 119 9.61 -9.38 -8.95
CA ARG A 119 10.83 -9.00 -8.22
C ARG A 119 12.06 -9.41 -9.04
N PHE A 120 12.80 -8.44 -9.55
CA PHE A 120 13.94 -8.65 -10.45
C PHE A 120 15.28 -8.62 -9.70
N ALA A 121 15.44 -7.66 -8.79
CA ALA A 121 16.58 -7.58 -7.88
C ALA A 121 16.15 -6.93 -6.57
N HIS A 122 16.93 -7.13 -5.50
CA HIS A 122 16.68 -6.51 -4.21
C HIS A 122 17.95 -6.45 -3.37
N LEU A 123 17.96 -5.58 -2.35
CA LEU A 123 19.00 -5.62 -1.33
C LEU A 123 18.95 -6.94 -0.56
N ALA A 124 20.12 -7.46 -0.17
CA ALA A 124 20.19 -8.68 0.63
C ALA A 124 19.43 -8.47 1.96
N PRO A 125 18.52 -9.38 2.35
CA PRO A 125 17.83 -9.28 3.63
C PRO A 125 18.83 -9.27 4.79
N ALA A 126 18.61 -8.37 5.76
CA ALA A 126 19.38 -8.27 6.98
C ALA A 126 18.48 -8.55 8.20
N PRO A 127 19.02 -9.10 9.31
CA PRO A 127 18.25 -9.28 10.53
C PRO A 127 17.72 -7.95 11.08
N LEU A 128 16.45 -7.94 11.48
CA LEU A 128 15.80 -6.79 12.14
C LEU A 128 15.37 -7.20 13.56
N PRO A 129 16.32 -7.30 14.52
CA PRO A 129 16.06 -7.91 15.81
C PRO A 129 15.07 -7.08 16.63
N GLY A 130 13.88 -7.63 16.86
CA GLY A 130 12.81 -6.95 17.59
C GLY A 130 11.87 -6.11 16.71
N GLY A 131 11.94 -6.25 15.38
CA GLY A 131 10.99 -5.62 14.45
C GLY A 131 10.89 -4.11 14.65
N ASP A 132 9.68 -3.63 14.98
CA ASP A 132 9.39 -2.22 15.25
C ASP A 132 10.34 -1.58 16.29
N ALA A 133 10.81 -2.36 17.26
CA ALA A 133 11.73 -1.84 18.26
C ALA A 133 13.16 -1.65 17.73
N ALA A 134 13.52 -2.24 16.59
CA ALA A 134 14.75 -1.92 15.85
C ALA A 134 14.55 -0.71 14.93
N VAL A 135 13.35 -0.51 14.39
CA VAL A 135 12.98 0.71 13.65
C VAL A 135 13.08 1.94 14.56
N ALA A 136 12.59 1.84 15.81
CA ALA A 136 12.70 2.90 16.80
C ALA A 136 14.10 3.08 17.39
N ASN A 137 14.98 2.08 17.29
CA ASN A 137 16.34 2.12 17.84
C ASN A 137 17.38 1.61 16.83
N PRO A 138 17.91 2.50 15.97
CA PRO A 138 18.79 2.13 14.86
C PRO A 138 20.07 1.39 15.27
N CYS A 139 20.55 1.53 16.52
CA CYS A 139 21.74 0.81 16.96
C CYS A 139 21.56 -0.72 16.98
N ARG A 140 20.32 -1.21 16.88
CA ARG A 140 19.99 -2.64 16.79
C ARG A 140 20.21 -3.21 15.39
N VAL A 141 20.45 -2.36 14.39
CA VAL A 141 20.59 -2.71 12.95
C VAL A 141 21.97 -2.32 12.41
N ALA A 142 22.78 -1.61 13.20
CA ALA A 142 24.09 -1.06 12.83
C ALA A 142 25.22 -2.10 12.84
#